data_AF-A0A850AN43-F1
#
_entry.id   AF-A0A850AN43-F1
#
_cell.length_a   1.000
_cell.length_b   1.000
_cell.length_c   1.000
_cell.angle_alpha   90.00
_cell.angle_beta   90.00
_cell.angle_gamma   90.00
#
_symmetry.space_group_name_H-M   'P 1'
#
loop_
_entity.id
_entity.type
_entity.pdbx_description
1 polymer ?
#
loop_
_entity_poly.entity_id
_entity_poly.type
_entity_poly.pdbx_seq_one_letter_code
_entity_poly.pdbx_strand_id
1 'polypeptide(L)'
;MIVDLSKMVSGSLHDFRILKEKPFNRPLKAIIRLMKYIVIWADSAYIAIVQLYPHWECRVLQRAKRNHPLTREEKMNNQLKSKIRIAVEHTLARIKRFRCCQERTRKITPARHSRYWNIVAGICNMQRIEELKITSIYNYSQEYQTLRRE
;
A
#
# COMPACT_ATOMS: atom_id res chain seq x y z
N MET A 1 6.01 -6.01 -0.51
CA MET A 1 6.12 -5.76 -1.97
C MET A 1 5.06 -4.73 -2.34
N ILE A 2 5.30 -3.92 -3.37
CA ILE A 2 4.36 -2.95 -3.92
C ILE A 2 3.49 -3.68 -4.96
N VAL A 3 2.20 -3.82 -4.69
CA VAL A 3 1.28 -4.60 -5.55
C VAL A 3 0.44 -3.69 -6.44
N ASP A 4 0.11 -2.50 -5.95
CA ASP A 4 -0.68 -1.53 -6.70
C ASP A 4 -0.22 -0.10 -6.40
N LEU A 5 -0.40 0.78 -7.37
CA LEU A 5 -0.14 2.21 -7.26
C LEU A 5 -1.31 2.98 -7.85
N SER A 6 -1.83 3.97 -7.13
CA SER A 6 -2.86 4.85 -7.67
C SER A 6 -2.33 5.61 -8.89
N LYS A 7 -3.24 5.97 -9.80
CA LYS A 7 -2.88 6.81 -10.95
C LYS A 7 -2.42 8.17 -10.46
N MET A 8 -1.35 8.70 -11.04
CA MET A 8 -0.94 10.07 -10.77
C MET A 8 -2.03 11.04 -11.23
N VAL A 9 -2.33 12.02 -10.39
CA VAL A 9 -3.29 13.09 -10.64
C VAL A 9 -2.62 14.45 -10.43
N SER A 10 -3.32 15.53 -10.76
CA SER A 10 -2.85 16.88 -10.42
C SER A 10 -2.67 17.03 -8.90
N GLY A 11 -1.65 17.78 -8.48
CA GLY A 11 -1.30 17.97 -7.06
C GLY A 11 -2.34 18.76 -6.23
N SER A 12 -3.42 19.26 -6.85
CA SER A 12 -4.53 19.90 -6.15
C SER A 12 -5.57 18.91 -5.62
N LEU A 13 -5.49 17.63 -6.00
CA LEU A 13 -6.43 16.60 -5.58
C LEU A 13 -5.94 15.91 -4.31
N HIS A 14 -6.73 15.96 -3.24
CA HIS A 14 -6.39 15.29 -1.98
C HIS A 14 -6.37 13.76 -2.14
N ASP A 15 -5.41 13.09 -1.50
CA ASP A 15 -5.21 11.64 -1.68
C ASP A 15 -6.44 10.81 -1.32
N PHE A 16 -7.15 11.19 -0.25
CA PHE A 16 -8.41 10.52 0.12
C PHE A 16 -9.48 10.61 -0.98
N ARG A 17 -9.50 11.72 -1.73
CA ARG A 17 -10.43 11.88 -2.86
C ARG A 17 -10.04 10.97 -4.03
N ILE A 18 -8.74 10.80 -4.30
CA ILE A 18 -8.23 9.82 -5.27
C ILE A 18 -8.71 8.42 -4.89
N LEU A 19 -8.56 8.04 -3.62
CA LEU A 19 -9.01 6.74 -3.13
C LEU A 19 -10.52 6.56 -3.31
N LYS A 20 -11.33 7.58 -3.01
CA LYS A 20 -12.79 7.50 -3.19
C LYS A 20 -13.20 7.35 -4.65
N GLU A 21 -12.60 8.12 -5.55
CA GLU A 21 -12.95 8.11 -6.98
C GLU A 21 -12.34 6.91 -7.73
N LYS A 22 -11.14 6.47 -7.31
CA LYS A 22 -10.29 5.49 -8.01
C LYS A 22 -9.59 4.57 -7.00
N PRO A 23 -10.33 3.71 -6.30
CA PRO A 23 -9.83 3.04 -5.09
C PRO A 23 -8.70 2.06 -5.33
N PHE A 24 -8.76 1.29 -6.42
CA PHE A 24 -7.77 0.27 -6.76
C PHE A 24 -7.71 0.07 -8.28
N ASN A 25 -6.56 -0.31 -8.81
CA ASN A 25 -6.48 -0.71 -10.21
C ASN A 25 -7.10 -2.11 -10.42
N ARG A 26 -7.42 -2.43 -11.69
CA ARG A 26 -8.07 -3.70 -12.08
C ARG A 26 -7.41 -4.97 -11.50
N PRO A 27 -6.08 -5.15 -11.51
CA PRO A 27 -5.48 -6.38 -10.99
C PRO A 27 -5.73 -6.54 -9.48
N LEU A 28 -5.53 -5.48 -8.69
CA LEU A 28 -5.78 -5.54 -7.24
C LEU A 28 -7.27 -5.75 -6.94
N LYS A 29 -8.19 -5.17 -7.72
CA LYS A 29 -9.63 -5.42 -7.58
C LYS A 29 -10.00 -6.90 -7.75
N ALA A 30 -9.38 -7.59 -8.72
CA ALA A 30 -9.63 -9.00 -8.94
C ALA A 30 -9.15 -9.84 -7.74
N ILE A 31 -7.96 -9.54 -7.23
CA ILE A 31 -7.39 -10.22 -6.05
C ILE A 31 -8.28 -10.00 -4.82
N ILE A 32 -8.66 -8.75 -4.54
CA ILE A 32 -9.50 -8.36 -3.41
C ILE A 32 -10.83 -9.13 -3.39
N ARG A 33 -11.47 -9.35 -4.56
CA ARG A 33 -12.73 -10.10 -4.65
C ARG A 33 -12.61 -11.56 -4.23
N LEU A 34 -11.41 -12.13 -4.31
CA LEU A 34 -11.13 -13.52 -3.92
C LEU A 34 -10.76 -13.63 -2.43
N MET A 35 -10.48 -12.51 -1.75
CA MET A 35 -10.09 -12.53 -0.35
C MET A 35 -11.33 -12.56 0.55
N LYS A 36 -11.36 -13.51 1.50
CA LYS A 36 -12.44 -13.61 2.50
C LYS A 36 -12.34 -12.56 3.60
N TYR A 37 -11.14 -12.05 3.84
CA TYR A 37 -10.85 -11.13 4.93
C TYR A 37 -9.74 -10.18 4.53
N ILE A 38 -9.96 -8.88 4.77
CA ILE A 38 -9.08 -7.80 4.35
C ILE A 38 -8.83 -6.89 5.54
N VAL A 39 -7.55 -6.60 5.79
CA VAL A 39 -7.10 -5.61 6.77
C VAL A 39 -6.45 -4.45 6.03
N ILE A 40 -6.96 -3.23 6.24
CA ILE A 40 -6.32 -2.01 5.78
C ILE A 40 -5.55 -1.38 6.94
N TRP A 41 -4.31 -0.98 6.68
CA TRP A 41 -3.56 -0.08 7.55
C TRP A 41 -3.45 1.29 6.88
N ALA A 42 -3.87 2.34 7.58
CA ALA A 42 -3.85 3.69 7.01
C ALA A 42 -3.45 4.76 8.04
N ASP A 43 -2.95 5.89 7.55
CA ASP A 43 -2.65 7.04 8.40
C ASP A 43 -3.93 7.81 8.77
N SER A 44 -3.83 8.67 9.78
CA SER A 44 -4.91 9.52 10.29
C SER A 44 -5.56 10.42 9.23
N ALA A 45 -4.89 10.72 8.12
CA ALA A 45 -5.50 11.43 6.97
C ALA A 45 -6.61 10.61 6.28
N TYR A 46 -6.70 9.30 6.56
CA TYR A 46 -7.64 8.35 5.95
C TYR A 46 -8.67 7.82 6.94
N ILE A 47 -8.99 8.55 8.01
CA ILE A 47 -10.00 8.12 9.01
C ILE A 47 -11.33 7.69 8.38
N ALA A 48 -11.78 8.36 7.32
CA ALA A 48 -13.03 8.04 6.63
C ALA A 48 -12.99 6.74 5.80
N ILE A 49 -11.86 6.01 5.74
CA ILE A 49 -11.76 4.72 5.05
C ILE A 49 -12.64 3.64 5.67
N VAL A 50 -12.89 3.74 6.98
CA VAL A 50 -13.78 2.83 7.73
C VAL A 50 -15.21 2.89 7.17
N GLN A 51 -15.65 4.09 6.75
CA GLN A 51 -16.97 4.29 6.16
C GLN A 51 -17.03 3.83 4.69
N LEU A 52 -15.91 3.90 3.97
CA LEU A 52 -15.84 3.44 2.58
C LEU A 52 -15.83 1.90 2.47
N TYR A 53 -15.24 1.22 3.45
CA TYR A 53 -15.11 -0.24 3.48
C TYR A 53 -15.57 -0.83 4.82
N PRO A 54 -16.87 -0.78 5.14
CA PRO A 54 -17.38 -1.22 6.44
C PRO A 54 -17.21 -2.71 6.70
N HIS A 55 -17.05 -3.52 5.65
CA HIS A 55 -16.83 -4.96 5.75
C HIS A 55 -15.35 -5.35 5.90
N TRP A 56 -14.43 -4.39 5.89
CA TRP A 56 -12.99 -4.64 6.02
C TRP A 56 -12.49 -4.16 7.38
N GLU A 57 -11.47 -4.83 7.90
CA GLU A 57 -10.86 -4.38 9.14
C GLU A 57 -9.93 -3.19 8.87
N CYS A 58 -10.37 -1.99 9.27
CA CYS A 58 -9.65 -0.75 9.01
C CYS A 58 -8.87 -0.29 10.25
N ARG A 59 -7.55 -0.46 10.22
CA ARG A 59 -6.61 -0.05 11.28
C ARG A 59 -5.98 1.31 10.95
N VAL A 60 -6.66 2.38 11.34
CA VAL A 60 -6.21 3.77 11.11
C VAL A 60 -5.47 4.32 12.33
N LEU A 61 -4.40 5.09 12.12
CA LEU A 61 -3.75 5.83 13.23
C LEU A 61 -4.72 6.83 13.86
N GLN A 62 -4.80 6.81 15.19
CA GLN A 62 -5.62 7.75 15.94
C GLN A 62 -4.88 9.07 16.11
N ARG A 63 -5.60 10.17 15.96
CA ARG A 63 -5.09 11.53 16.15
C ARG A 63 -5.78 12.14 17.36
N ALA A 64 -5.00 12.79 18.23
CA ALA A 64 -5.54 13.61 19.31
C ALA A 64 -6.47 14.69 18.74
N LYS A 65 -7.60 14.92 19.41
CA LYS A 65 -8.51 16.01 19.07
C LYS A 65 -8.29 17.17 20.05
N ARG A 66 -8.76 18.37 19.69
CA ARG A 66 -8.71 19.52 20.59
C ARG A 66 -9.34 19.13 21.93
N ASN A 67 -8.61 19.35 23.02
CA ASN A 67 -9.01 19.02 24.39
C ASN A 67 -9.28 17.52 24.68
N HIS A 68 -8.92 16.62 23.77
CA HIS A 68 -9.04 15.17 23.94
C HIS A 68 -7.72 14.51 23.55
N PRO A 69 -6.74 14.46 24.49
CA PRO A 69 -5.47 13.79 24.26
C PRO A 69 -5.67 12.28 24.10
N LEU A 70 -4.73 11.64 23.39
CA LEU A 70 -4.77 10.18 23.22
C LEU A 70 -4.63 9.47 24.57
N THR A 71 -5.48 8.46 24.79
CA THR A 71 -5.35 7.60 25.98
C THR A 71 -4.07 6.76 25.92
N ARG A 72 -3.68 6.17 27.05
CA ARG A 72 -2.52 5.27 27.10
C ARG A 72 -2.66 4.10 26.13
N GLU A 73 -3.86 3.53 26.03
CA GLU A 73 -4.18 2.43 25.13
C GLU A 73 -4.08 2.86 23.65
N GLU A 74 -4.65 4.02 23.30
CA GLU A 74 -4.56 4.57 21.95
C GLU A 74 -3.11 4.83 21.54
N LYS A 75 -2.27 5.32 22.47
CA LYS A 75 -0.83 5.50 22.24
C LYS A 75 -0.12 4.17 21.99
N MET A 76 -0.39 3.13 22.78
CA MET A 76 0.17 1.80 22.58
C MET A 76 -0.24 1.21 21.23
N ASN A 77 -1.52 1.35 20.86
CA ASN A 77 -2.03 0.90 19.57
C ASN A 77 -1.39 1.66 18.39
N ASN A 78 -1.20 2.98 18.53
CA ASN A 78 -0.47 3.77 17.54
C ASN A 78 1.01 3.38 17.45
N GLN A 79 1.65 2.97 18.55
CA GLN A 79 3.02 2.48 18.53
C GLN A 79 3.14 1.19 17.71
N LEU A 80 2.20 0.25 17.87
CA LEU A 80 2.13 -0.97 17.05
C LEU A 80 1.90 -0.65 15.57
N LYS A 81 0.95 0.24 15.25
CA LYS A 81 0.70 0.71 13.88
C LYS A 81 1.94 1.39 13.28
N SER A 82 2.69 2.14 14.08
CA SER A 82 3.91 2.83 13.63
C SER A 82 5.01 1.84 13.20
N LYS A 83 5.12 0.66 13.84
CA LYS A 83 6.05 -0.39 13.39
C LYS A 83 5.76 -0.86 11.96
N ILE A 84 4.48 -0.94 11.59
CA ILE A 84 4.08 -1.29 10.23
C ILE A 84 4.37 -0.14 9.26
N ARG A 85 4.14 1.10 9.70
CA ARG A 85 4.44 2.29 8.89
C ARG A 85 5.92 2.39 8.53
N ILE A 86 6.83 1.99 9.42
CA ILE A 86 8.28 1.93 9.13
C ILE A 86 8.57 1.06 7.90
N ALA A 87 7.92 -0.10 7.75
CA ALA A 87 8.10 -0.95 6.58
C ALA A 87 7.61 -0.29 5.28
N VAL A 88 6.50 0.45 5.36
CA VAL A 88 5.97 1.24 4.24
C VAL A 88 6.92 2.40 3.89
N GLU A 89 7.39 3.14 4.89
CA GLU A 89 8.34 4.25 4.73
C GLU A 89 9.67 3.77 4.14
N HIS A 90 10.19 2.63 4.58
CA HIS A 90 11.37 2.01 3.95
C HIS A 90 11.14 1.64 2.48
N THR A 91 9.92 1.25 2.11
CA THR A 91 9.56 0.96 0.72
C THR A 91 9.49 2.25 -0.09
N LEU A 92 8.82 3.28 0.44
CA LEU A 92 8.76 4.61 -0.19
C LEU A 92 10.14 5.26 -0.32
N ALA A 93 11.02 5.08 0.67
CA ALA A 93 12.39 5.57 0.63
C ALA A 93 13.19 4.93 -0.51
N ARG A 94 13.03 3.62 -0.74
CA ARG A 94 13.65 2.92 -1.90
C ARG A 94 13.16 3.51 -3.23
N ILE A 95 11.85 3.73 -3.38
CA ILE A 95 11.27 4.38 -4.57
C ILE A 95 11.86 5.78 -4.77
N LYS A 96 11.96 6.56 -3.69
CA LYS A 96 12.47 7.94 -3.74
C LYS A 96 13.99 8.06 -3.98
N ARG A 97 14.74 6.95 -4.06
CA ARG A 97 16.13 6.98 -4.56
C ARG A 97 16.20 7.30 -6.06
N PHE A 98 15.12 7.05 -6.79
CA PHE A 98 15.02 7.34 -8.21
C PHE A 98 14.58 8.79 -8.39
N ARG A 99 15.44 9.63 -8.99
CA ARG A 99 15.16 11.06 -9.22
C ARG A 99 13.82 11.31 -9.89
N CYS A 100 13.42 10.45 -10.83
CA CYS A 100 12.13 10.55 -11.52
C CYS A 100 10.89 10.41 -10.62
N CYS A 101 11.05 9.86 -9.41
CA CYS A 101 9.99 9.72 -8.40
C CYS A 101 10.17 10.67 -7.21
N GLN A 102 11.38 11.23 -7.02
CA GLN A 102 11.68 12.18 -5.94
C GLN A 102 11.39 13.63 -6.36
N GLU A 103 11.79 14.00 -7.57
CA GLU A 103 11.75 15.38 -8.04
C GLU A 103 10.39 15.73 -8.64
N ARG A 104 10.01 17.01 -8.54
CA ARG A 104 8.81 17.51 -9.19
C ARG A 104 9.03 17.54 -10.70
N THR A 105 8.38 16.64 -11.41
CA THR A 105 8.47 16.60 -12.88
C THR A 105 7.76 17.80 -13.50
N ARG A 106 8.50 18.66 -14.20
CA ARG A 106 7.96 19.74 -15.01
C ARG A 106 7.76 19.21 -16.44
N LYS A 107 6.59 19.46 -17.07
CA LYS A 107 6.25 19.04 -18.45
C LYS A 107 6.05 17.53 -18.70
N ILE A 108 5.84 16.72 -17.67
CA ILE A 108 5.53 15.28 -17.82
C ILE A 108 4.04 15.07 -17.57
N THR A 109 3.36 14.35 -18.48
CA THR A 109 1.95 14.03 -18.29
C THR A 109 1.76 13.06 -17.10
N PRO A 110 0.64 13.12 -16.36
CA PRO A 110 0.39 12.20 -15.25
C PRO A 110 0.46 10.73 -15.65
N ALA A 111 0.06 10.39 -16.89
CA ALA A 111 0.18 9.03 -17.42
C ALA A 111 1.64 8.58 -17.56
N ARG A 112 2.53 9.44 -18.09
CA ARG A 112 3.97 9.14 -18.17
C ARG A 112 4.59 9.02 -16.79
N HIS A 113 4.25 9.92 -15.87
CA HIS A 113 4.75 9.86 -14.50
C HIS A 113 4.30 8.58 -13.79
N SER A 114 3.04 8.16 -13.96
CA SER A 114 2.53 6.88 -13.43
C SER A 114 3.33 5.68 -13.95
N ARG A 115 3.78 5.71 -15.22
CA ARG A 115 4.63 4.64 -15.78
C ARG A 115 6.00 4.58 -15.10
N TYR A 116 6.63 5.71 -14.82
CA TYR A 116 7.89 5.72 -14.06
C TYR A 116 7.72 5.11 -12.68
N TRP A 117 6.67 5.50 -11.96
CA TRP A 117 6.36 4.94 -10.65
C TRP A 117 6.13 3.42 -10.68
N ASN A 118 5.40 2.91 -11.69
CA ASN A 118 5.19 1.48 -11.87
C ASN A 118 6.50 0.73 -12.18
N ILE A 119 7.36 1.27 -13.05
CA ILE A 119 8.65 0.67 -13.38
C ILE A 119 9.54 0.63 -12.14
N VAL A 120 9.64 1.76 -11.42
CA VAL A 120 10.44 1.86 -10.20
C VAL A 120 9.92 0.92 -9.12
N ALA A 121 8.60 0.79 -8.94
CA ALA A 121 8.03 -0.18 -8.02
C ALA A 121 8.39 -1.62 -8.38
N GLY A 122 8.39 -1.97 -9.67
CA GLY A 122 8.86 -3.27 -10.16
C GLY A 122 10.33 -3.51 -9.81
N ILE A 123 11.21 -2.53 -10.07
CA ILE A 123 12.64 -2.61 -9.73
C ILE A 123 12.84 -2.79 -8.22
N CYS A 124 12.16 -1.99 -7.39
CA CYS A 124 12.23 -2.12 -5.93
C CYS A 124 11.74 -3.48 -5.44
N ASN A 125 10.71 -4.05 -6.06
CA ASN A 125 10.22 -5.39 -5.73
C ASN A 125 11.26 -6.46 -6.08
N MET A 126 11.87 -6.41 -7.28
CA MET A 126 12.89 -7.36 -7.69
C MET A 126 14.09 -7.35 -6.75
N GLN A 127 14.62 -6.16 -6.45
CA GLN A 127 15.70 -6.00 -5.47
C GLN A 127 15.31 -6.57 -4.10
N ARG A 128 14.07 -6.35 -3.66
CA ARG A 128 13.59 -6.84 -2.38
C ARG A 128 13.43 -8.37 -2.34
N ILE A 129 13.01 -8.98 -3.44
CA ILE A 129 12.90 -10.43 -3.60
C ILE A 129 14.28 -11.07 -3.48
N GLU A 130 15.28 -10.49 -4.15
CA GLU A 130 16.68 -10.93 -4.10
C GLU A 130 17.27 -10.76 -2.69
N GLU A 131 17.12 -9.57 -2.08
CA GLU A 131 17.56 -9.29 -0.70
C GLU A 131 16.99 -10.29 0.31
N LEU A 132 15.72 -10.65 0.16
CA LEU A 132 15.01 -11.58 1.05
C LEU A 132 15.21 -13.05 0.66
N LYS A 133 15.93 -13.33 -0.43
CA LYS A 133 16.11 -14.67 -0.99
C LYS A 133 14.76 -15.40 -1.16
N ILE A 134 13.75 -14.68 -1.64
CA ILE A 134 12.44 -15.28 -1.91
C ILE A 134 12.59 -16.12 -3.18
N THR A 135 12.71 -17.43 -3.00
CA THR A 135 12.86 -18.42 -4.09
C THR A 135 11.52 -18.87 -4.67
N SER A 136 10.43 -18.64 -3.93
CA SER A 136 9.08 -18.87 -4.42
C SER A 136 8.10 -17.86 -3.81
N ILE A 137 7.22 -17.31 -4.65
CA ILE A 137 6.12 -16.42 -4.23
C ILE A 137 4.88 -17.24 -3.84
N TYR A 138 4.84 -18.52 -4.22
CA TYR A 138 3.80 -19.47 -3.86
C TYR A 138 4.42 -20.82 -3.50
N ASN A 139 4.21 -21.31 -2.29
CA ASN A 139 4.47 -22.73 -1.95
C ASN A 139 3.45 -23.66 -2.65
N TYR A 140 3.22 -23.48 -3.95
CA TYR A 140 2.30 -24.27 -4.76
C TYR A 140 2.91 -25.59 -5.26
N SER A 141 4.16 -25.88 -4.93
CA SER A 141 4.97 -26.89 -5.64
C SER A 141 5.24 -28.19 -4.89
N GLN A 142 4.55 -28.50 -3.77
CA GLN A 142 4.67 -29.83 -3.16
C GLN A 142 3.32 -30.54 -2.95
N GLU A 143 2.25 -29.86 -2.54
CA GLU A 143 0.96 -30.52 -2.29
C GLU A 143 0.19 -30.92 -3.57
N TYR A 144 0.42 -30.24 -4.71
CA TYR A 144 -0.27 -30.57 -5.97
C TYR A 144 0.40 -31.67 -6.81
N GLN A 145 1.66 -32.01 -6.52
CA GLN A 145 2.37 -33.10 -7.20
C GLN A 145 1.89 -34.47 -6.72
N THR A 146 1.42 -34.57 -5.47
CA THR A 146 0.81 -35.79 -4.90
C THR A 146 -0.63 -35.99 -5.37
N LEU A 147 -1.43 -34.93 -5.48
CA LEU A 147 -2.84 -34.98 -5.91
C LEU A 147 -3.06 -35.32 -7.41
N ARG A 148 -2.00 -35.39 -8.23
CA ARG A 148 -2.07 -35.84 -9.64
C ARG A 148 -1.54 -37.25 -9.88
N ARG A 149 -1.15 -37.97 -8.82
CA ARG A 149 -0.66 -39.36 -8.89
C ARG A 149 -1.68 -40.39 -8.38
N GLU A 150 -2.91 -39.95 -8.06
CA GLU A 150 -4.09 -40.79 -7.82
C GLU A 150 -5.11 -40.52 -8.92
#